data_AF-A0A6H2NSA8-F1
#
_entry.id   AF-A0A6H2NSA8-F1
#
_cell.length_a   1.000
_cell.length_b   1.000
_cell.length_c   1.000
_cell.angle_alpha   90.00
_cell.angle_beta   90.00
_cell.angle_gamma   90.00
#
_symmetry.space_group_name_H-M   'P 1'
#
loop_
_entity.id
_entity.type
_entity.pdbx_description
1 polymer ?
#
loop_
_entity_poly.entity_id
_entity_poly.type
_entity_poly.pdbx_seq_one_letter_code
_entity_poly.pdbx_strand_id
1 'polypeptide(L)' 'LPVLPVTFVKASQRLSFFTIISTLGTPRDITLQELRIESLFPTDTVTTELMRTI' A
#
# COMPACT_ATOMS: atom_id res chain seq x y z
N LEU A 1 12.82 1.86 5.55
CA LEU A 1 11.66 2.49 4.89
C LEU A 1 10.67 2.86 5.99
N PRO A 2 10.05 4.05 5.98
CA PRO A 2 9.00 4.37 6.93
C PRO A 2 7.84 3.38 6.72
N VAL A 3 7.37 2.77 7.82
CA VAL A 3 6.20 1.90 7.82
C VAL A 3 5.03 2.71 8.35
N LEU A 4 3.94 2.79 7.59
CA LEU A 4 2.73 3.50 7.99
C LEU A 4 1.59 2.50 8.22
N PRO A 5 1.08 2.34 9.45
CA PRO A 5 -0.16 1.59 9.66
C PRO A 5 -1.36 2.38 9.14
N VAL A 6 -2.23 1.73 8.38
CA VAL A 6 -3.44 2.33 7.80
C VAL A 6 -4.63 1.41 8.07
N THR A 7 -5.76 2.01 8.43
CA THR A 7 -7.04 1.32 8.56
C THR A 7 -8.06 1.93 7.61
N PHE A 8 -8.76 1.09 6.86
CA PHE A 8 -9.92 1.47 6.06
C PHE A 8 -11.21 0.89 6.63
N VAL A 9 -12.33 1.56 6.37
CA VAL A 9 -13.67 1.03 6.63
C VAL A 9 -14.48 1.11 5.33
N LYS A 10 -14.96 -0.04 4.85
CA LYS A 10 -15.79 -0.14 3.64
C LYS A 10 -16.99 -1.04 3.92
N ALA A 11 -18.22 -0.55 3.72
CA ALA A 11 -19.45 -1.32 3.92
C ALA A 11 -19.45 -2.11 5.26
N SER A 12 -19.08 -1.42 6.35
CA SER A 12 -18.94 -1.97 7.71
C SER A 12 -17.81 -3.00 7.92
N GLN A 13 -16.99 -3.28 6.91
CA GLN A 13 -15.79 -4.09 7.04
C GLN A 13 -14.58 -3.21 7.35
N ARG A 14 -13.87 -3.55 8.42
CA ARG A 14 -12.60 -2.92 8.80
C ARG A 14 -11.45 -3.67 8.14
N LEU A 15 -10.58 -2.94 7.45
CA LEU A 15 -9.38 -3.49 6.82
C LEU A 15 -8.15 -2.82 7.41
N SER A 16 -7.14 -3.61 7.74
CA SER A 16 -5.92 -3.11 8.38
C SER A 16 -4.69 -3.51 7.58
N PHE A 17 -3.83 -2.52 7.34
CA PHE A 17 -2.61 -2.67 6.55
C PHE A 17 -1.43 -1.99 7.22
N PHE A 18 -0.22 -2.45 6.89
CA PHE A 18 0.98 -1.63 6.96
C PHE A 18 1.42 -1.29 5.53
N THR A 19 1.96 -0.10 5.34
CA THR A 19 2.37 0.35 4.01
C THR A 19 3.86 0.61 3.92
N ILE A 20 4.39 0.40 2.71
CA ILE A 20 5.76 0.71 2.34
C ILE A 20 5.71 1.65 1.13
N ILE A 21 6.37 2.81 1.22
CA ILE A 21 6.55 3.73 0.10
C ILE A 21 7.94 3.52 -0.48
N SER A 22 8.01 3.03 -1.72
CA SER A 22 9.24 2.81 -2.48
C SER A 22 9.40 3.85 -3.58
N THR A 23 10.61 4.34 -3.76
CA THR A 23 10.96 5.37 -4.76
C THR A 23 11.77 4.75 -5.89
N LEU A 24 11.40 5.00 -7.14
CA LEU A 24 12.17 4.57 -8.31
C LEU A 24 13.17 5.68 -8.72
N GLY A 25 14.43 5.52 -8.31
CA GLY A 25 15.44 6.59 -8.30
C GLY A 25 16.23 6.85 -9.58
N THR A 26 15.84 6.33 -10.74
CA THR A 26 16.55 6.61 -12.00
C THR A 26 15.59 6.89 -13.15
N PRO A 27 15.03 8.11 -13.23
CA PRO A 27 14.36 8.57 -14.44
C PRO A 27 15.42 8.67 -15.54
N ARG A 28 15.32 7.82 -16.57
CA ARG A 28 16.11 7.98 -17.81
C ARG A 28 15.62 9.14 -18.67
N ASP A 29 14.55 9.80 -18.25
CA ASP A 29 13.93 10.93 -18.91
C ASP A 29 13.83 12.09 -17.92
N ILE A 30 14.43 13.23 -18.28
CA ILE A 30 14.56 14.46 -17.47
C ILE A 30 13.21 15.10 -17.08
N THR A 31 12.11 14.62 -17.67
CA THR A 31 10.74 15.11 -17.42
C THR A 31 9.96 14.29 -16.38
N LEU A 32 10.45 13.09 -16.01
CA LEU A 32 9.78 12.23 -15.04
C LEU A 32 10.00 12.75 -13.61
N GLN A 33 8.92 13.23 -13.02
CA GLN A 33 8.81 13.37 -11.57
C GLN A 33 9.06 12.00 -10.93
N GLU A 34 9.71 11.99 -9.77
CA GLU A 34 10.06 10.80 -9.00
C GLU A 34 8.84 9.86 -8.85
N LEU A 35 8.90 8.66 -9.46
CA LEU A 35 7.83 7.68 -9.32
C LEU A 35 7.90 7.04 -7.93
N ARG A 36 6.81 7.16 -7.17
CA ARG A 36 6.63 6.54 -5.86
C ARG A 36 5.54 5.48 -5.93
N ILE A 37 5.86 4.29 -5.44
CA ILE A 37 4.93 3.16 -5.33
C ILE A 37 4.62 2.97 -3.86
N GLU A 38 3.34 3.00 -3.49
CA GLU A 38 2.88 2.57 -2.17
C GLU A 38 2.34 1.15 -2.25
N SER A 39 2.88 0.27 -1.40
CA SER A 39 2.46 -1.11 -1.28
C SER A 39 1.80 -1.33 0.07
N LEU A 40 0.59 -1.88 0.06
CA LEU A 40 -0.22 -2.16 1.26
C LEU A 40 -0.19 -3.66 1.55
N PHE A 41 0.16 -4.03 2.78
CA PHE A 41 0.24 -5.43 3.22
C PHE A 41 -0.77 -5.67 4.34
N PRO A 42 -1.65 -6.68 4.23
CA PRO A 42 -2.66 -6.94 5.24
C PRO A 42 -2.02 -7.31 6.57
N THR A 43 -2.54 -6.77 7.67
CA THR A 43 -2.01 -7.02 9.03
C THR A 43 -2.79 -8.06 9.81
N ASP A 44 -3.94 -8.50 9.31
CA ASP A 44 -4.79 -9.50 9.96
C ASP A 44 -5.39 -10.48 8.95
N THR A 45 -5.92 -11.59 9.47
CA THR A 45 -6.47 -12.69 8.67
C THR A 45 -7.73 -12.28 7.91
N VAL A 46 -8.60 -11.49 8.52
CA VAL A 46 -9.86 -11.03 7.90
C VAL A 46 -9.56 -10.18 6.65
N THR A 47 -8.64 -9.24 6.78
CA THR A 47 -8.16 -8.40 5.68
C THR A 47 -7.47 -9.25 4.61
N THR A 48 -6.64 -10.23 5.01
CA THR A 48 -5.96 -11.14 4.07
C THR A 48 -6.95 -11.92 3.22
N GLU A 49 -7.96 -12.55 3.84
CA GLU A 49 -8.96 -13.32 3.12
C GLU A 49 -9.79 -12.44 2.19
N LEU A 50 -10.18 -11.23 2.62
CA LEU A 50 -10.91 -10.33 1.74
C LEU A 50 -10.09 -9.94 0.51
N MET A 51 -8.79 -9.64 0.68
CA MET A 51 -7.92 -9.25 -0.44
C MET A 51 -7.67 -10.39 -1.44
N ARG A 52 -7.93 -11.66 -1.09
CA ARG A 52 -7.83 -12.80 -2.01
C ARG A 52 -9.08 -12.98 -2.89
N THR A 53 -10.17 -12.28 -2.58
CA THR A 53 -11.47 -12.45 -3.26
C THR A 53 -11.78 -11.33 -4.27
N ILE A 54 -10.91 -10.34 -4.39
CA ILE A 54 -11.00 -9.21 -5.34
C ILE A 54 -10.02 -9.39 -6.49
#